data_AF-A0A2E8NQD6-F1
#
_entry.id   AF-A0A2E8NQD6-F1
#
_cell.length_a   1.000
_cell.length_b   1.000
_cell.length_c   1.000
_cell.angle_alpha   90.00
_cell.angle_beta   90.00
_cell.angle_gamma   90.00
#
_symmetry.space_group_name_H-M   'P 1'
#
loop_
_entity.id
_entity.type
_entity.pdbx_description
1 polymer ?
#
loop_
_entity_poly.entity_id
_entity_poly.type
_entity_poly.pdbx_seq_one_letter_code
_entity_poly.pdbx_strand_id
1 'polypeptide(L)'
;MRWDKPPLWPVALPSIAGFALACSPLRSYKIEALSFISTSDGQDSLITPLIFAVLLTSSLYFSPSNLGDRKDLILGAIVALILGVLPQAIFFPWMILVVLFWISQSLYLWRYDFPPFRIGLWIGLGASSGLFLGGFFAHYFL
;
A
#
# COMPACT_ATOMS: atom_id res chain seq x y z
N MET A 1 4.12 -20.16 6.04
CA MET A 1 5.55 -20.27 5.68
C MET A 1 6.38 -19.41 6.63
N ARG A 2 7.37 -19.99 7.33
CA ARG A 2 8.44 -19.25 8.01
C ARG A 2 9.56 -19.01 7.00
N TRP A 3 10.03 -17.78 6.88
CA TRP A 3 11.13 -17.49 5.96
C TRP A 3 12.48 -17.73 6.63
N ASP A 4 13.41 -18.36 5.91
CA ASP A 4 14.78 -18.58 6.40
C ASP A 4 15.58 -17.29 6.54
N LYS A 5 15.27 -16.30 5.69
CA LYS A 5 15.87 -14.97 5.66
C LYS A 5 14.78 -13.91 5.48
N PRO A 6 14.98 -12.67 5.97
CA PRO A 6 14.01 -11.59 5.76
C PRO A 6 13.71 -11.43 4.26
N PRO A 7 12.46 -11.60 3.82
CA PRO A 7 12.12 -11.51 2.42
C PRO A 7 12.19 -10.05 1.99
N LEU A 8 13.14 -9.70 1.12
CA LEU A 8 13.34 -8.31 0.70
C LEU A 8 12.23 -7.81 -0.22
N TRP A 9 11.77 -8.65 -1.16
CA TRP A 9 10.84 -8.23 -2.19
C TRP A 9 9.45 -7.82 -1.65
N PRO A 10 8.78 -8.55 -0.73
CA PRO A 10 7.47 -8.17 -0.25
C PRO A 10 7.53 -7.07 0.82
N VAL A 11 8.72 -6.76 1.34
CA VAL A 11 8.95 -5.52 2.11
C VAL A 11 9.07 -4.33 1.15
N ALA A 12 10.02 -4.37 0.23
CA ALA A 12 10.47 -3.18 -0.49
C ALA A 12 9.65 -2.89 -1.75
N LEU A 13 9.29 -3.91 -2.55
CA LEU A 13 8.60 -3.69 -3.82
C LEU A 13 7.24 -3.01 -3.64
N PRO A 14 6.39 -3.40 -2.66
CA PRO A 14 5.09 -2.74 -2.50
C PRO A 14 5.24 -1.25 -2.19
N SER A 15 6.13 -0.89 -1.27
CA SER A 15 6.37 0.51 -0.89
C SER A 15 6.97 1.33 -2.04
N ILE A 16 7.91 0.76 -2.80
CA ILE A 16 8.47 1.43 -3.98
C ILE A 16 7.40 1.61 -5.07
N ALA A 17 6.58 0.59 -5.33
CA ALA A 17 5.51 0.66 -6.31
C ALA A 17 4.47 1.71 -5.92
N GLY A 18 4.05 1.74 -4.65
CA GLY A 18 3.16 2.77 -4.14
C GLY A 18 3.74 4.18 -4.30
N PHE A 19 5.01 4.36 -3.95
CA PHE A 19 5.71 5.64 -4.11
C PHE A 19 5.76 6.09 -5.57
N ALA A 20 6.15 5.19 -6.47
CA ALA A 20 6.22 5.46 -7.90
C ALA A 20 4.85 5.81 -8.49
N LEU A 21 3.79 5.09 -8.09
CA LEU A 21 2.43 5.40 -8.52
C LEU A 21 1.99 6.79 -8.07
N ALA A 22 2.30 7.19 -6.83
CA ALA A 22 1.96 8.51 -6.32
C ALA A 22 2.75 9.65 -6.97
N CYS A 23 4.00 9.40 -7.39
CA CYS A 23 4.82 10.36 -8.14
C CYS A 23 4.51 10.41 -9.64
N SER A 24 3.71 9.47 -10.14
CA SER A 24 3.39 9.38 -11.57
C SER A 24 2.34 10.42 -11.98
N PRO A 25 2.16 10.68 -13.30
CA PRO A 25 1.09 11.55 -13.82
C PRO A 25 -0.32 11.10 -13.42
N LEU A 26 -0.49 9.89 -12.89
CA LEU A 26 -1.77 9.39 -12.37
C LEU A 26 -2.37 10.30 -11.29
N ARG A 27 -1.53 11.00 -10.50
CA ARG A 27 -2.00 11.93 -9.46
C ARG A 27 -2.83 13.10 -10.01
N SER A 28 -2.60 13.48 -11.27
CA SER A 28 -3.25 14.60 -11.93
C SER A 28 -4.66 14.25 -12.44
N TYR A 29 -4.99 12.96 -12.54
CA TYR A 29 -6.32 12.51 -12.91
C TYR A 29 -7.22 12.50 -11.67
N LYS A 30 -8.28 13.31 -11.72
CA LYS A 30 -9.28 13.39 -10.65
C LYS A 30 -10.53 12.63 -11.03
N ILE A 31 -11.11 11.97 -10.03
CA ILE A 31 -12.45 11.41 -10.11
C ILE A 31 -13.33 12.36 -9.30
N GLU A 32 -14.17 13.17 -9.98
CA GLU A 32 -15.00 14.20 -9.33
C GLU A 32 -15.85 13.66 -8.18
N ALA A 33 -16.33 12.41 -8.31
CA ALA A 33 -17.09 11.70 -7.28
C ALA A 33 -16.33 11.45 -5.95
N LEU A 34 -15.00 11.57 -5.95
CA LEU A 34 -14.12 11.32 -4.79
C LEU A 34 -13.24 12.54 -4.45
N SER A 35 -13.66 13.73 -4.88
CA SER A 35 -12.97 15.01 -4.64
C SER A 35 -12.79 15.37 -3.16
N PHE A 36 -13.53 14.75 -2.24
CA PHE A 36 -13.36 14.95 -0.79
C PHE A 36 -12.03 14.43 -0.23
N ILE A 37 -11.31 13.58 -0.98
CA ILE A 37 -9.97 13.05 -0.60
C ILE A 37 -8.85 13.81 -1.35
N SER A 38 -9.19 14.86 -2.13
CA SER A 38 -8.16 15.68 -2.77
C SER A 38 -7.46 16.59 -1.76
N THR A 39 -6.17 16.83 -2.00
CA THR A 39 -5.32 17.72 -1.20
C THR A 39 -5.92 19.14 -1.07
N SER A 40 -5.50 19.90 -0.05
CA SER A 40 -6.07 21.23 0.30
C SER A 40 -6.03 22.27 -0.82
N ASP A 41 -5.13 22.11 -1.80
CA ASP A 41 -5.03 22.98 -2.98
C ASP A 41 -5.88 22.50 -4.17
N GLY A 42 -6.54 21.35 -4.02
CA GLY A 42 -7.44 20.77 -5.00
C GLY A 42 -6.77 20.30 -6.28
N GLN A 43 -5.43 20.27 -6.39
CA GLN A 43 -4.70 19.95 -7.63
C GLN A 43 -4.36 18.46 -7.80
N ASP A 44 -4.01 17.75 -6.73
CA ASP A 44 -3.59 16.34 -6.77
C ASP A 44 -4.51 15.41 -5.96
N SER A 45 -4.70 14.18 -6.44
CA SER A 45 -5.51 13.15 -5.78
C SER A 45 -4.74 11.83 -5.62
N LEU A 46 -4.72 11.29 -4.40
CA LEU A 46 -4.18 9.96 -4.11
C LEU A 46 -5.14 8.81 -4.48
N ILE A 47 -6.35 9.13 -4.92
CA ILE A 47 -7.38 8.14 -5.26
C ILE A 47 -7.04 7.39 -6.55
N THR A 48 -6.60 8.08 -7.60
CA THR A 48 -6.22 7.42 -8.85
C THR A 48 -5.00 6.50 -8.64
N PRO A 49 -3.91 6.95 -7.99
CA PRO A 49 -2.83 6.05 -7.56
C PRO A 49 -3.30 4.87 -6.70
N LEU A 50 -4.25 5.07 -5.77
CA LEU A 50 -4.83 4.00 -4.95
C LEU A 50 -5.57 2.96 -5.81
N ILE A 51 -6.42 3.39 -6.75
CA ILE A 51 -7.14 2.48 -7.65
C ILE A 51 -6.16 1.65 -8.46
N PHE A 52 -5.12 2.29 -9.01
CA PHE A 52 -4.06 1.57 -9.71
C PHE A 52 -3.30 0.59 -8.80
N ALA A 53 -3.01 0.97 -7.55
CA ALA A 53 -2.38 0.08 -6.59
C ALA A 53 -3.28 -1.14 -6.26
N VAL A 54 -4.59 -0.92 -6.12
CA VAL A 54 -5.58 -2.01 -5.94
C VAL A 54 -5.56 -2.93 -7.15
N LEU A 55 -5.58 -2.40 -8.38
CA LEU A 55 -5.48 -3.23 -9.59
C LEU A 55 -4.16 -4.01 -9.65
N LEU A 56 -3.05 -3.38 -9.26
CA LEU A 56 -1.72 -3.99 -9.20
C LEU A 56 -1.66 -5.16 -8.22
N THR A 57 -2.51 -5.20 -7.18
CA THR A 57 -2.56 -6.37 -6.27
C THR A 57 -2.89 -7.66 -7.02
N SER A 58 -3.57 -7.61 -8.17
CA SER A 58 -3.83 -8.77 -9.02
C SER A 58 -2.54 -9.46 -9.48
N SER A 59 -1.42 -8.74 -9.55
CA SER A 59 -0.10 -9.31 -9.87
C SER A 59 0.41 -10.28 -8.80
N LEU A 60 -0.12 -10.20 -7.56
CA LEU A 60 0.14 -11.19 -6.51
C LEU A 60 -0.41 -12.57 -6.89
N TYR A 61 -1.29 -12.68 -7.89
CA TYR A 61 -1.64 -13.96 -8.47
C TYR A 61 -0.43 -14.69 -9.07
N PHE A 62 0.67 -14.02 -9.38
CA PHE A 62 1.92 -14.64 -9.84
C PHE A 62 2.94 -14.88 -8.72
N SER A 63 2.56 -14.64 -7.46
CA SER A 63 3.46 -14.85 -6.33
C SER A 63 3.88 -16.32 -6.19
N PRO A 64 4.96 -16.63 -5.47
CA PRO A 64 5.35 -18.02 -5.29
C PRO A 64 4.27 -18.78 -4.49
N SER A 65 4.07 -20.07 -4.82
CA SER A 65 3.02 -20.91 -4.22
C SER A 65 3.20 -21.16 -2.72
N ASN A 66 4.41 -20.92 -2.19
CA ASN A 66 4.72 -21.07 -0.78
C ASN A 66 4.07 -20.01 0.13
N LEU A 67 3.49 -18.94 -0.44
CA LEU A 67 2.73 -17.93 0.31
C LEU A 67 1.31 -18.37 0.66
N GLY A 68 0.88 -19.54 0.18
CA GLY A 68 -0.44 -20.12 0.39
C GLY A 68 -1.48 -19.63 -0.61
N ASP A 69 -2.74 -19.52 -0.18
CA ASP A 69 -3.84 -19.17 -1.08
C ASP A 69 -3.68 -17.74 -1.65
N ARG A 70 -3.70 -17.65 -2.98
CA ARG A 70 -3.46 -16.39 -3.71
C ARG A 70 -4.62 -15.41 -3.58
N LYS A 71 -5.85 -15.91 -3.46
CA LYS A 71 -7.05 -15.06 -3.33
C LYS A 71 -7.05 -14.39 -1.96
N ASP A 72 -6.74 -15.14 -0.91
CA ASP A 72 -6.59 -14.61 0.44
C ASP A 72 -5.48 -13.56 0.51
N LEU A 73 -4.34 -13.82 -0.14
CA LEU A 73 -3.22 -12.88 -0.24
C LEU A 73 -3.64 -11.56 -0.91
N ILE A 74 -4.33 -11.65 -2.07
CA ILE A 74 -4.85 -10.48 -2.81
C ILE A 74 -5.88 -9.72 -1.95
N LEU A 75 -6.83 -10.43 -1.35
CA LEU A 75 -7.87 -9.84 -0.53
C LEU A 75 -7.28 -9.08 0.67
N GLY A 76 -6.29 -9.68 1.33
CA GLY A 76 -5.55 -9.01 2.41
C GLY A 76 -4.86 -7.73 1.93
N ALA A 77 -4.20 -7.76 0.77
CA ALA A 77 -3.54 -6.59 0.22
C ALA A 77 -4.52 -5.46 -0.12
N ILE A 78 -5.67 -5.79 -0.72
CA ILE A 78 -6.73 -4.81 -1.03
C ILE A 78 -7.29 -4.19 0.25
N VAL A 79 -7.62 -5.01 1.26
CA VAL A 79 -8.12 -4.52 2.55
C VAL A 79 -7.13 -3.56 3.21
N ALA A 80 -5.84 -3.92 3.22
CA ALA A 80 -4.80 -3.07 3.79
C ALA A 80 -4.56 -1.76 3.01
N LEU A 81 -4.67 -1.78 1.68
CA LEU A 81 -4.58 -0.56 0.88
C LEU A 81 -5.73 0.41 1.22
N ILE A 82 -6.95 -0.10 1.26
CA ILE A 82 -8.15 0.68 1.57
C ILE A 82 -8.07 1.23 3.00
N LEU A 83 -7.77 0.38 3.98
CA LEU A 83 -7.62 0.81 5.38
C LEU A 83 -6.39 1.67 5.63
N GLY A 84 -5.34 1.55 4.82
CA GLY A 84 -4.15 2.39 4.91
C GLY A 84 -4.41 3.80 4.40
N VAL A 85 -5.14 3.92 3.29
CA VAL A 85 -5.27 5.18 2.55
C VAL A 85 -6.58 5.92 2.86
N LEU A 86 -7.73 5.26 2.96
CA LEU A 86 -9.01 5.99 3.11
C LEU A 86 -9.16 6.74 4.44
N PRO A 87 -8.82 6.17 5.61
CA PRO A 87 -9.03 6.88 6.89
C PRO A 87 -8.21 8.16 7.02
N GLN A 88 -7.13 8.31 6.24
CA GLN A 88 -6.32 9.54 6.23
C GLN A 88 -7.12 10.78 5.79
N ALA A 89 -8.19 10.60 5.02
CA ALA A 89 -9.06 11.69 4.57
C ALA A 89 -9.81 12.36 5.74
N ILE A 90 -10.03 11.62 6.83
CA ILE A 90 -10.74 12.09 8.02
C ILE A 90 -9.74 12.39 9.15
N PHE A 91 -8.68 11.59 9.27
CA PHE A 91 -7.67 11.70 10.30
C PHE A 91 -6.27 11.62 9.70
N PHE A 92 -5.71 12.75 9.29
CA PHE A 92 -4.41 12.81 8.61
C PHE A 92 -3.26 12.06 9.34
N PRO A 93 -3.12 12.12 10.69
CA PRO A 93 -2.08 11.35 11.40
C PRO A 93 -2.22 9.83 11.32
N TRP A 94 -3.33 9.30 10.79
CA TRP A 94 -3.57 7.87 10.57
C TRP A 94 -2.39 7.19 9.87
N MET A 95 -1.78 7.85 8.90
CA MET A 95 -0.68 7.26 8.16
C MET A 95 0.55 6.99 9.03
N ILE A 96 0.79 7.78 10.07
CA ILE A 96 1.88 7.53 11.02
C ILE A 96 1.67 6.15 11.67
N LEU A 97 0.42 5.84 12.06
CA LEU A 97 0.07 4.53 12.61
C LEU A 97 0.28 3.41 11.59
N VAL A 98 -0.13 3.62 10.35
CA VAL A 98 0.04 2.65 9.24
C VAL A 98 1.52 2.34 9.00
N VAL A 99 2.37 3.36 8.88
CA VAL A 99 3.81 3.22 8.63
C VAL A 99 4.49 2.53 9.81
N LEU A 100 4.21 2.95 11.04
CA LEU A 100 4.79 2.31 12.24
C LEU A 100 4.35 0.86 12.39
N PHE A 101 3.07 0.57 12.12
CA PHE A 101 2.56 -0.79 12.14
C PHE A 101 3.21 -1.65 11.05
N TRP A 102 3.35 -1.12 9.83
CA TRP A 102 4.04 -1.81 8.74
C TRP A 102 5.52 -2.10 9.04
N ILE A 103 6.25 -1.13 9.61
CA ILE A 103 7.64 -1.34 10.05
C ILE A 103 7.71 -2.42 11.12
N SER A 104 6.83 -2.34 12.12
CA SER A 104 6.73 -3.36 13.18
C SER A 104 6.47 -4.75 12.59
N GLN A 105 5.49 -4.90 11.70
CA GLN A 105 5.25 -6.18 11.03
C GLN A 105 6.49 -6.62 10.23
N SER A 106 7.19 -5.72 9.53
CA SER A 106 8.38 -6.08 8.74
C SER A 106 9.52 -6.66 9.60
N LEU A 107 9.61 -6.30 10.88
CA LEU A 107 10.60 -6.83 11.81
C LEU A 107 10.29 -8.26 12.30
N TYR A 108 9.01 -8.61 12.42
CA TYR A 108 8.56 -9.86 13.05
C TYR A 108 7.91 -10.85 12.08
N LEU A 109 7.35 -10.39 10.96
CA LEU A 109 6.48 -11.18 10.09
C LEU A 109 7.21 -12.38 9.48
N TRP A 110 8.49 -12.21 9.15
CA TRP A 110 9.31 -13.28 8.58
C TRP A 110 9.63 -14.42 9.57
N ARG A 111 9.48 -14.17 10.88
CA ARG A 111 9.85 -15.12 11.95
C ARG A 111 8.78 -16.16 12.26
N TYR A 112 7.55 -15.97 11.78
CA TYR A 112 6.42 -16.83 12.10
C TYR A 112 5.66 -17.27 10.84
N ASP A 113 4.94 -18.38 10.95
CA ASP A 113 4.01 -18.86 9.94
C ASP A 113 2.70 -18.07 9.98
N PHE A 114 2.60 -17.03 9.18
CA PHE A 114 1.35 -16.25 9.06
C PHE A 114 0.44 -16.77 7.95
N PRO A 115 -0.89 -16.62 8.12
CA PRO A 115 -1.84 -16.95 7.07
C PRO A 115 -1.68 -16.01 5.86
N PRO A 116 -2.03 -16.47 4.63
CA PRO A 116 -1.84 -15.70 3.40
C PRO A 116 -2.48 -14.31 3.46
N PHE A 117 -3.69 -14.22 4.02
CA PHE A 117 -4.40 -12.96 4.23
C PHE A 117 -3.58 -11.93 5.03
N ARG A 118 -2.88 -12.37 6.09
CA ARG A 118 -2.05 -11.48 6.92
C ARG A 118 -0.76 -11.04 6.20
N ILE A 119 -0.18 -11.91 5.37
CA ILE A 119 0.92 -11.54 4.48
C ILE A 119 0.43 -10.50 3.48
N GLY A 120 -0.78 -10.68 2.96
CA GLY A 120 -1.45 -9.74 2.07
C GLY A 120 -1.63 -8.38 2.73
N LEU A 121 -2.17 -8.35 3.96
CA LEU A 121 -2.30 -7.12 4.74
C LEU A 121 -0.96 -6.38 4.85
N TRP A 122 0.11 -7.10 5.18
CA TRP A 122 1.44 -6.51 5.29
C TRP A 122 1.96 -5.93 3.98
N ILE A 123 1.77 -6.63 2.85
CA ILE A 123 2.11 -6.13 1.50
C ILE A 123 1.32 -4.86 1.18
N GLY A 124 0.01 -4.86 1.43
CA GLY A 124 -0.86 -3.71 1.18
C GLY A 124 -0.52 -2.50 2.05
N LEU A 125 -0.11 -2.73 3.31
CA LEU A 125 0.35 -1.68 4.22
C LEU A 125 1.69 -1.06 3.76
N GLY A 126 2.57 -1.85 3.15
CA GLY A 126 3.78 -1.34 2.51
C GLY A 126 3.43 -0.44 1.33
N ALA A 127 2.55 -0.90 0.45
CA ALA A 127 2.10 -0.12 -0.70
C ALA A 127 1.38 1.18 -0.30
N SER A 128 0.53 1.17 0.72
CA SER A 128 -0.14 2.39 1.22
C SER A 128 0.84 3.37 1.87
N SER A 129 1.84 2.87 2.60
CA SER A 129 2.94 3.68 3.13
C SER A 129 3.73 4.35 2.00
N GLY A 130 4.02 3.60 0.94
CA GLY A 130 4.65 4.10 -0.28
C GLY A 130 3.83 5.20 -0.96
N LEU A 131 2.53 4.95 -1.18
CA LEU A 131 1.60 5.93 -1.77
C LEU A 131 1.60 7.25 -1.00
N PHE A 132 1.60 7.20 0.34
CA PHE A 132 1.64 8.42 1.14
C PHE A 132 2.97 9.15 1.03
N LEU A 133 4.10 8.45 1.22
CA LEU A 133 5.41 9.08 1.13
C LEU A 133 5.66 9.66 -0.26
N GLY A 134 5.19 8.97 -1.31
CA GLY A 134 5.23 9.45 -2.67
C GLY A 134 4.33 10.65 -2.89
N GLY A 135 3.11 10.65 -2.35
CA GLY A 135 2.21 11.80 -2.43
C GLY A 135 2.78 13.03 -1.72
N PHE A 136 3.37 12.83 -0.54
CA PHE A 136 4.07 13.89 0.19
C PHE A 136 5.26 14.41 -0.62
N PHE A 137 6.14 13.53 -1.12
CA PHE A 137 7.27 13.93 -1.95
C PHE A 137 6.81 14.68 -3.21
N ALA A 138 5.82 14.16 -3.92
CA ALA A 138 5.30 14.75 -5.13
C ALA A 138 4.75 16.15 -4.87
N HIS A 139 4.03 16.37 -3.76
CA HIS A 139 3.50 17.69 -3.41
C HIS A 139 4.58 18.77 -3.21
N TYR A 140 5.74 18.42 -2.64
CA TYR A 140 6.81 19.39 -2.34
C TYR A 140 7.89 19.49 -3.42
N PHE A 141 8.07 18.47 -4.26
CA PHE A 141 9.22 18.36 -5.17
C PHE A 141 8.86 18.16 -6.64
N LEU A 142 7.61 17.84 -6.99
CA LEU A 142 7.17 17.58 -8.38
C LEU A 142 5.98 18.46 -8.77
#